data_AF-A0A429ILM5-F1
#
_entry.id   AF-A0A429ILM5-F1
#
_cell.length_a   1.000
_cell.length_b   1.000
_cell.length_c   1.000
_cell.angle_alpha   90.00
_cell.angle_beta   90.00
_cell.angle_gamma   90.00
#
_symmetry.space_group_name_H-M   'P 1'
#
loop_
_entity.id
_entity.type
_entity.pdbx_description
1 polymer ?
#
loop_
_entity_poly.entity_id
_entity_poly.type
_entity_poly.pdbx_seq_one_letter_code
_entity_poly.pdbx_strand_id
1 'polypeptide(L)' 'MQCSRVRTALSARLDGEQLPPGVTDGRLDAHVAGCADCRRWSEGAARLQRLIRAARDADGDGERP' A
#
# COMPACT_ATOMS: atom_id res chain seq x y z
N MET A 1 -10.91 -9.49 10.79
CA MET A 1 -9.45 -9.34 10.88
C MET A 1 -9.16 -8.06 11.65
N GLN A 2 -8.05 -7.99 12.38
CA GLN A 2 -7.63 -6.75 13.03
C GLN A 2 -7.11 -5.76 11.99
N CYS A 3 -7.49 -4.48 12.12
CA CYS A 3 -7.10 -3.43 11.18
C CYS A 3 -5.57 -3.31 11.06
N SER A 4 -4.82 -3.58 12.13
CA SER A 4 -3.34 -3.62 12.10
C SER A 4 -2.80 -4.63 11.08
N ARG A 5 -3.29 -5.88 11.11
CA ARG A 5 -2.91 -6.91 10.12
C ARG A 5 -3.30 -6.52 8.70
N VAL A 6 -4.45 -5.88 8.52
CA VAL A 6 -4.91 -5.41 7.21
C VAL A 6 -3.98 -4.33 6.67
N ARG A 7 -3.59 -3.36 7.51
CA ARG A 7 -2.64 -2.31 7.12
C ARG A 7 -1.28 -2.91 6.72
N THR A 8 -0.77 -3.88 7.48
CA THR A 8 0.46 -4.60 7.11
C THR A 8 0.33 -5.29 5.74
N ALA A 9 -0.75 -6.03 5.53
CA ALA A 9 -1.00 -6.72 4.27
C ALA A 9 -1.17 -5.77 3.07
N LEU A 10 -1.84 -4.64 3.27
CA LEU A 10 -1.96 -3.59 2.25
C LEU A 10 -0.62 -2.93 1.94
N SER A 11 0.23 -2.70 2.94
CA SER A 11 1.60 -2.20 2.73
C SER A 11 2.40 -3.17 1.87
N ALA A 12 2.44 -4.45 2.24
CA ALA A 12 3.13 -5.49 1.49
C ALA A 12 2.67 -5.50 0.02
N ARG A 13 1.34 -5.48 -0.22
CA ARG A 13 0.79 -5.45 -1.57
C ARG A 13 1.19 -4.19 -2.35
N LEU A 14 1.24 -3.03 -1.71
CA LEU A 14 1.69 -1.79 -2.34
C LEU A 14 3.16 -1.89 -2.73
N ASP A 15 3.99 -2.44 -1.86
CA ASP A 15 5.43 -2.61 -2.06
C ASP A 15 5.79 -3.78 -3.01
N GLY A 16 4.79 -4.55 -3.45
CA GLY A 16 4.97 -5.71 -4.33
C GLY A 16 5.44 -6.97 -3.60
N GLU A 17 5.34 -6.97 -2.28
CA GLU A 17 5.67 -8.09 -1.41
C GLU A 17 4.50 -9.07 -1.27
N GLN A 18 4.82 -10.28 -0.82
CA GLN A 18 3.83 -11.31 -0.57
C GLN A 18 2.96 -10.97 0.65
N LEU A 19 1.66 -11.30 0.55
CA LEU A 19 0.75 -11.12 1.67
C LEU A 19 1.17 -11.98 2.88
N PRO A 20 0.98 -11.47 4.11
CA PRO A 20 1.28 -12.22 5.31
C PRO A 20 0.41 -13.50 5.40
N PRO A 21 0.94 -14.58 5.99
CA PRO A 21 0.26 -15.87 6.04
C PRO A 21 -1.12 -15.76 6.70
N GLY A 22 -2.13 -16.37 6.07
CA GLY A 22 -3.52 -16.35 6.52
C GLY A 22 -4.31 -15.09 6.13
N VAL A 23 -3.69 -14.16 5.38
CA VAL A 23 -4.38 -13.07 4.70
C VAL A 23 -4.38 -13.37 3.20
N THR A 24 -5.58 -13.39 2.61
CA THR A 24 -5.78 -13.53 1.17
C THR A 24 -6.29 -12.21 0.60
N ASP A 25 -6.09 -11.98 -0.69
CA ASP A 25 -6.61 -10.78 -1.37
C ASP A 25 -8.11 -10.61 -1.16
N GLY A 26 -8.90 -11.66 -1.35
CA GLY A 26 -10.35 -11.58 -1.14
C GLY A 26 -10.74 -11.19 0.29
N ARG A 27 -9.99 -11.65 1.30
CA ARG A 27 -10.23 -11.28 2.70
C ARG A 27 -9.83 -9.84 2.99
N LEU A 28 -8.75 -9.38 2.36
CA LEU A 28 -8.25 -8.02 2.46
C LEU A 28 -9.24 -7.04 1.83
N ASP A 29 -9.66 -7.31 0.60
CA ASP A 29 -10.60 -6.49 -0.16
C ASP A 29 -11.96 -6.41 0.56
N ALA A 30 -12.48 -7.54 1.08
CA ALA A 30 -13.71 -7.56 1.87
C ALA A 30 -13.61 -6.68 3.13
N HIS A 31 -12.45 -6.64 3.79
CA HIS A 31 -12.27 -5.79 4.96
C HIS A 31 -12.19 -4.31 4.59
N VAL A 32 -11.46 -3.96 3.53
CA VAL A 32 -11.37 -2.57 3.04
C VAL A 32 -12.75 -2.06 2.57
N ALA A 33 -13.57 -2.94 2.01
CA ALA A 33 -14.96 -2.63 1.67
C ALA A 33 -15.81 -2.38 2.93
N GLY A 34 -15.60 -3.12 4.03
CA GLY A 34 -16.36 -2.99 5.27
C GLY A 34 -15.84 -1.99 6.30
N CYS A 35 -14.59 -1.53 6.19
CA CYS A 35 -13.94 -0.69 7.19
C CYS A 35 -13.50 0.66 6.61
N ALA A 36 -14.17 1.74 7.01
CA ALA A 36 -13.89 3.09 6.56
C ALA A 36 -12.46 3.57 6.91
N ASP A 37 -11.93 3.15 8.06
CA ASP A 37 -10.58 3.53 8.47
C ASP A 37 -9.50 2.84 7.62
N CYS A 38 -9.68 1.57 7.29
CA CYS A 38 -8.76 0.85 6.41
C CYS A 38 -8.84 1.36 4.97
N ARG A 39 -10.03 1.79 4.51
CA ARG A 39 -10.18 2.45 3.20
C ARG A 39 -9.41 3.77 3.12
N ARG A 40 -9.64 4.68 4.08
CA ARG A 40 -8.91 5.96 4.14
C ARG A 40 -7.40 5.74 4.24
N TRP A 41 -7.00 4.75 5.03
CA TRP A 41 -5.59 4.41 5.16
C TRP A 41 -4.99 3.90 3.85
N SER A 42 -5.68 3.02 3.10
CA SER A 42 -5.15 2.47 1.85
C SER A 42 -5.01 3.54 0.77
N GLU A 43 -5.98 4.46 0.69
CA GLU A 43 -5.93 5.61 -0.23
C GLU A 43 -4.74 6.52 0.08
N GLY A 44 -4.52 6.81 1.36
CA GLY A 44 -3.38 7.60 1.83
C GLY A 44 -2.04 6.92 1.55
N ALA A 45 -1.92 5.62 1.83
CA ALA A 45 -0.72 4.84 1.56
C ALA A 45 -0.40 4.79 0.06
N ALA A 46 -1.40 4.53 -0.79
CA ALA A 46 -1.22 4.53 -2.24
C ALA A 46 -0.82 5.91 -2.77
N ARG A 47 -1.36 7.00 -2.21
CA ARG A 47 -0.96 8.37 -2.56
C ARG A 47 0.50 8.64 -2.17
N LEU A 48 0.90 8.29 -0.96
CA LEU A 48 2.28 8.46 -0.49
C LEU A 48 3.26 7.70 -1.38
N GLN A 49 2.95 6.46 -1.73
CA GLN A 49 3.82 5.64 -2.57
C GLN A 49 4.00 6.24 -3.98
N ARG A 50 2.94 6.80 -4.58
CA ARG A 50 3.05 7.53 -5.85
C ARG A 50 3.96 8.75 -5.73
N LEU A 51 3.87 9.52 -4.64
CA LEU A 51 4.74 10.67 -4.40
C LEU A 51 6.21 10.26 -4.24
N ILE A 52 6.47 9.17 -3.51
CA ILE A 52 7.83 8.64 -3.34
C ILE A 52 8.41 8.20 -4.69
N ARG A 53 7.63 7.49 -5.51
CA ARG A 53 8.08 7.08 -6.86
C ARG A 53 8.38 8.30 -7.73
N ALA A 54 7.48 9.26 -7.79
CA ALA A 54 7.67 10.49 -8.55
C ALA A 54 8.88 11.31 -8.08
N ALA A 55 9.13 11.36 -6.77
CA ALA A 55 10.32 12.02 -6.23
C ALA A 55 11.62 11.32 -6.69
N ARG A 56 11.66 9.99 -6.60
CA ARG A 56 12.81 9.20 -7.08
C ARG A 56 13.07 9.37 -8.56
N ASP A 57 12.01 9.45 -9.36
CA ASP A 57 12.14 9.68 -10.80
C ASP A 57 12.73 11.08 -11.06
N ALA A 58 12.25 12.11 -10.35
CA ALA A 58 12.76 13.47 -10.45
C ALA A 58 14.23 13.61 -9.98
N ASP A 59 14.66 12.82 -8.99
CA ASP A 59 16.06 12.75 -8.56
C ASP A 59 16.96 12.09 -9.63
N GLY A 60 16.42 11.16 -10.43
CA GLY A 60 17.15 10.42 -11.45
C GLY A 60 17.46 11.21 -12.74
N ASP A 61 16.68 12.25 -13.04
CA ASP A 61 16.88 13.13 -14.21
C ASP A 61 18.08 14.10 -14.07
N GLY A 62 18.73 14.15 -12.89
CA GLY A 62 19.86 15.04 -12.58
C GLY A 62 21.26 14.53 -12.97
N GLU A 63 21.41 13.25 -13.34
CA GLU A 63 22.70 12.65 -13.73
C GLU A 63 22.72 12.41 -15.25
N ARG A 64 23.10 13.44 -16.02
CA ARG A 64 23.47 13.31 -17.43
C ARG A 64 24.76 14.07 -17.72
N PRO A 65 25.90 13.38 -17.99
CA PRO A 65 27.03 14.00 -18.66
C PRO A 65 26.74 14.32 -20.14
#